data_AF-A0A914FSF6-F1
#
_entry.id   AF-A0A914FSF6-F1
#
_cell.length_a   1.000
_cell.length_b   1.000
_cell.length_c   1.000
_cell.angle_alpha   90.00
_cell.angle_beta   90.00
_cell.angle_gamma   90.00
#
_symmetry.space_group_name_H-M   'P 1'
#
loop_
_entity.id
_entity.type
_entity.pdbx_description
1 polymer ?
#
loop_
_entity_poly.entity_id
_entity_poly.type
_entity_poly.pdbx_seq_one_letter_code
_entity_poly.pdbx_strand_id
1 'polypeptide(L)'
;MPNICCRSCCGATSSDVAPIPLSIIDSTNGSLLIFINPHSGAGKGEEIFEKEIKPKLLNSKIKHEKIVTERINHAKEIIKLRNDLFDFNAIIIVSGDGLIFEVINGILERSDGEEILKKVAFGIVPTGSGNGLLASVFHARNLPQSLPGFATTAYSIISDLQANAFPINLTHIETDSEHCASFLSIGWGLLADIDIESERYRKILGSSRFVLGAFIRVFGSLRTYQGRLSFHEAGPSETIQPESFSVYNQSNVVITDQCPSYRSHKSTIDSLASTKSSKQNPMLWRQHHKGEAPLLEDSLPINWTVIEDEFLFVYITSISHISPGNNYSPSSKLCDDRIQLTYALKKDMPSKIALMKFLDSIGNGKHLEFDFCKVSLFFLRLKMVYCSYGIV
;
A
#
# COMPACT_ATOMS: atom_id res chain seq x y z
N MET A 1 75.23 -52.78 -19.12
CA MET A 1 75.29 -51.46 -18.41
C MET A 1 75.73 -50.41 -19.41
N PRO A 2 75.19 -49.17 -19.41
CA PRO A 2 74.07 -48.65 -18.62
C PRO A 2 72.90 -48.12 -19.51
N ASN A 3 71.66 -48.44 -19.15
CA ASN A 3 70.65 -47.58 -18.51
C ASN A 3 69.98 -46.56 -19.44
N ILE A 4 68.73 -46.86 -19.82
CA ILE A 4 67.74 -45.87 -20.22
C ILE A 4 66.59 -45.96 -19.21
N CYS A 5 66.49 -44.95 -18.35
CA CYS A 5 65.41 -44.77 -17.39
C CYS A 5 64.97 -43.29 -17.41
N CYS A 6 63.69 -43.09 -17.75
CA CYS A 6 62.72 -42.13 -17.20
C CYS A 6 63.10 -40.64 -16.96
N ARG A 7 62.41 -39.71 -17.63
CA ARG A 7 61.23 -38.95 -17.12
C ARG A 7 60.89 -37.71 -17.96
N SER A 8 59.58 -37.53 -18.17
CA SER A 8 58.81 -36.26 -18.09
C SER A 8 59.00 -35.18 -19.17
N CYS A 9 57.95 -34.93 -19.97
CA CYS A 9 57.15 -33.69 -19.93
C CYS A 9 56.28 -33.50 -21.21
N CYS A 10 55.09 -32.93 -20.99
CA CYS A 10 54.25 -32.13 -21.90
C CYS A 10 53.22 -32.82 -22.82
N GLY A 11 51.94 -32.58 -22.47
CA GLY A 11 50.99 -31.97 -23.41
C GLY A 11 49.93 -32.86 -24.04
N ALA A 12 48.87 -33.20 -23.31
CA ALA A 12 47.59 -33.62 -23.91
C ALA A 12 46.56 -32.51 -23.67
N THR A 13 46.20 -31.79 -24.72
CA THR A 13 45.12 -30.79 -24.75
C THR A 13 43.93 -31.30 -25.54
N SER A 14 42.75 -30.85 -25.09
CA SER A 14 41.43 -30.83 -25.73
C SER A 14 40.77 -32.17 -26.07
N SER A 15 39.99 -32.67 -25.09
CA SER A 15 38.77 -33.44 -25.36
C SER A 15 37.70 -32.49 -25.88
N ASP A 16 37.19 -32.78 -27.07
CA ASP A 16 36.05 -32.13 -27.70
C ASP A 16 34.80 -32.20 -26.80
N VAL A 17 34.45 -31.09 -26.18
CA VAL A 17 33.12 -30.88 -25.60
C VAL A 17 32.27 -30.26 -26.70
N ALA A 18 31.31 -31.03 -27.21
CA ALA A 18 30.33 -30.53 -28.16
C ALA A 18 29.64 -29.26 -27.59
N PRO A 19 29.41 -28.22 -28.40
CA PRO A 19 28.68 -27.05 -27.93
C PRO A 19 27.28 -27.46 -27.47
N ILE A 20 26.93 -27.12 -26.24
CA ILE A 20 25.56 -27.23 -25.74
C ILE A 20 24.69 -26.35 -26.66
N PRO A 21 23.57 -26.84 -27.22
CA PRO A 21 22.73 -26.04 -28.08
C PRO A 21 22.24 -24.79 -27.34
N LEU A 22 22.40 -23.63 -27.98
CA LEU A 22 21.92 -22.30 -27.55
C LEU A 22 20.38 -22.17 -27.50
N SER A 23 19.65 -23.29 -27.39
CA SER A 23 18.19 -23.38 -27.47
C SER A 23 17.53 -23.88 -26.18
N ILE A 24 18.24 -23.91 -25.05
CA ILE A 24 17.55 -23.76 -23.76
C ILE A 24 17.33 -22.25 -23.61
N ILE A 25 16.26 -21.76 -24.23
CA ILE A 25 15.64 -20.52 -23.77
C ILE A 25 15.47 -20.73 -22.27
N ASP A 26 16.16 -19.94 -21.44
CA ASP A 26 15.99 -19.94 -19.99
C ASP A 26 14.50 -19.74 -19.72
N SER A 27 13.77 -20.84 -19.54
CA SER A 27 12.33 -20.83 -19.30
C SER A 27 12.16 -20.25 -17.91
N THR A 28 11.75 -18.99 -17.87
CA THR A 28 11.49 -18.28 -16.62
C THR A 28 10.09 -18.63 -16.15
N ASN A 29 9.90 -18.70 -14.84
CA ASN A 29 8.58 -18.95 -14.28
C ASN A 29 7.75 -17.67 -14.09
N GLY A 30 8.31 -16.51 -14.45
CA GLY A 30 7.68 -15.20 -14.36
C GLY A 30 8.69 -14.05 -14.35
N SER A 31 8.18 -12.83 -14.23
CA SER A 31 8.94 -11.58 -14.13
C SER A 31 8.33 -10.65 -13.08
N LEU A 32 9.18 -10.00 -12.27
CA LEU A 32 8.78 -9.07 -11.21
C LEU A 32 9.45 -7.70 -11.38
N LEU A 33 8.68 -6.62 -11.18
CA LEU A 33 9.22 -5.27 -11.05
C LEU A 33 9.34 -4.93 -9.56
N ILE A 34 10.54 -4.57 -9.09
CA ILE A 34 10.82 -4.44 -7.66
C ILE A 34 11.22 -3.01 -7.33
N PHE A 35 10.40 -2.30 -6.56
CA PHE A 35 10.74 -0.99 -5.99
C PHE A 35 11.32 -1.15 -4.58
N ILE A 36 12.46 -0.49 -4.33
CA ILE A 36 13.14 -0.53 -3.03
C ILE A 36 13.35 0.89 -2.51
N ASN A 37 12.89 1.15 -1.28
CA ASN A 37 13.26 2.36 -0.56
C ASN A 37 14.45 2.05 0.37
N PRO A 38 15.67 2.55 0.07
CA PRO A 38 16.86 2.24 0.86
C PRO A 38 16.81 2.87 2.25
N HIS A 39 15.97 3.87 2.48
CA HIS A 39 15.82 4.58 3.75
C HIS A 39 14.60 4.14 4.56
N SER A 40 13.84 3.15 4.09
CA SER A 40 12.68 2.65 4.83
C SER A 40 13.10 1.88 6.10
N GLY A 41 12.36 2.08 7.19
CA GLY A 41 12.60 1.43 8.48
C GLY A 41 14.02 1.67 9.00
N ALA A 42 14.78 0.59 9.18
CA ALA A 42 16.17 0.62 9.65
C ALA A 42 17.20 0.88 8.52
N GLY A 43 16.74 1.23 7.31
CA GLY A 43 17.63 1.48 6.17
C GLY A 43 18.23 0.21 5.55
N LYS A 44 17.54 -0.92 5.67
CA LYS A 44 18.04 -2.26 5.25
C LYS A 44 17.37 -2.81 4.00
N GLY A 45 16.59 -2.01 3.28
CA GLY A 45 15.78 -2.50 2.15
C GLY A 45 16.62 -3.20 1.06
N GLU A 46 17.73 -2.58 0.66
CA GLU A 46 18.64 -3.18 -0.32
C GLU A 46 19.36 -4.42 0.21
N GLU A 47 19.79 -4.40 1.48
CA GLU A 47 20.43 -5.55 2.11
C GLU A 47 19.47 -6.75 2.17
N ILE A 48 18.22 -6.53 2.58
CA ILE A 48 17.17 -7.56 2.61
C ILE A 48 16.95 -8.12 1.19
N PHE A 49 16.88 -7.24 0.19
CA PHE A 49 16.73 -7.70 -1.19
C PHE A 49 17.89 -8.60 -1.64
N GLU A 50 19.14 -8.16 -1.47
CA GLU A 50 20.30 -8.93 -1.95
C GLU A 50 20.51 -10.24 -1.18
N LYS A 51 20.23 -10.26 0.13
CA LYS A 51 20.49 -11.44 0.98
C LYS A 51 19.31 -12.42 1.06
N GLU A 52 18.08 -11.93 1.09
CA GLU A 52 16.89 -12.76 1.36
C GLU A 52 16.03 -12.97 0.12
N ILE A 53 15.77 -11.93 -0.66
CA ILE A 53 14.80 -11.98 -1.76
C ILE A 53 15.43 -12.50 -3.05
N LYS A 54 16.52 -11.89 -3.49
CA LYS A 54 17.19 -12.21 -4.76
C LYS A 54 17.57 -13.69 -4.86
N PRO A 55 18.16 -14.35 -3.84
CA PRO A 55 18.47 -15.78 -3.92
C PRO A 55 17.21 -16.64 -4.10
N LYS A 56 16.10 -16.30 -3.45
CA LYS A 56 14.83 -17.04 -3.58
C LYS A 56 14.22 -16.91 -4.98
N LEU A 57 14.29 -15.72 -5.57
CA LEU A 57 13.85 -15.48 -6.95
C LEU A 57 14.68 -16.26 -7.96
N LEU A 58 16.01 -16.26 -7.81
CA LEU A 58 16.92 -17.02 -8.68
C LEU A 58 16.67 -18.52 -8.58
N ASN A 59 16.49 -19.06 -7.38
CA ASN A 59 16.16 -20.49 -7.17
C ASN A 59 14.83 -20.87 -7.83
N SER A 60 13.88 -19.94 -7.88
CA SER A 60 12.57 -20.14 -8.49
C SER A 60 12.54 -19.77 -9.97
N LYS A 61 13.69 -19.41 -10.57
CA LYS A 61 13.83 -18.97 -11.97
C LYS A 61 12.90 -17.82 -12.34
N ILE A 62 12.69 -16.90 -11.41
CA ILE A 62 11.87 -15.70 -11.60
C ILE A 62 12.77 -14.54 -12.00
N LYS A 63 12.53 -13.96 -13.19
CA LYS A 63 13.22 -12.74 -13.62
C LYS A 63 12.78 -11.56 -12.76
N HIS A 64 13.66 -10.60 -12.58
CA HIS A 64 13.32 -9.40 -11.84
C HIS A 64 14.09 -8.19 -12.34
N GLU A 65 13.42 -7.04 -12.31
CA GLU A 65 14.02 -5.73 -12.49
C GLU A 65 13.95 -4.98 -11.15
N LYS A 66 15.08 -4.44 -10.69
CA LYS A 66 15.14 -3.67 -9.44
C LYS A 66 15.24 -2.18 -9.74
N ILE A 67 14.44 -1.39 -9.04
CA ILE A 67 14.48 0.08 -9.03
C ILE A 67 14.65 0.54 -7.57
N VAL A 68 15.73 1.27 -7.31
CA VAL A 68 15.97 1.90 -6.00
C VAL A 68 15.45 3.32 -6.04
N THR A 69 14.57 3.69 -5.12
CA THR A 69 13.99 5.04 -5.05
C THR A 69 14.93 6.00 -4.33
N GLU A 70 14.97 7.26 -4.77
CA GLU A 70 15.93 8.24 -4.28
C GLU A 70 15.27 9.32 -3.42
N ARG A 71 13.95 9.53 -3.59
CA ARG A 71 13.19 10.58 -2.92
C ARG A 71 11.70 10.26 -2.90
N ILE A 72 10.95 11.05 -2.12
CA ILE A 72 9.49 11.03 -2.10
C ILE A 72 8.96 11.24 -3.54
N ASN A 73 7.92 10.49 -3.88
CA ASN A 73 7.27 10.43 -5.19
C ASN A 73 8.14 9.90 -6.35
N HIS A 74 9.35 9.38 -6.11
CA HIS A 74 10.17 8.83 -7.20
C HIS A 74 9.50 7.61 -7.85
N ALA A 75 8.93 6.69 -7.05
CA ALA A 75 8.25 5.52 -7.59
C ALA A 75 6.97 5.91 -8.36
N LYS A 76 6.25 6.91 -7.86
CA LYS A 76 5.09 7.49 -8.53
C LYS A 76 5.44 8.04 -9.92
N GLU A 77 6.55 8.76 -10.04
CA GLU A 77 6.98 9.32 -11.33
C GLU A 77 7.43 8.23 -12.31
N ILE A 78 8.18 7.23 -11.83
CA ILE A 78 8.62 6.11 -12.67
C ILE A 78 7.42 5.32 -13.20
N ILE A 79 6.47 4.93 -12.34
CA ILE A 79 5.35 4.08 -12.75
C ILE A 79 4.45 4.77 -13.78
N LYS A 80 4.33 6.09 -13.72
CA LYS A 80 3.60 6.89 -14.71
C LYS A 80 4.23 6.87 -16.10
N LEU A 81 5.55 6.68 -16.19
CA LEU A 81 6.30 6.76 -17.45
C LEU A 81 6.54 5.38 -18.10
N ARG A 82 6.35 4.27 -17.37
CA ARG A 82 6.51 2.92 -17.93
C ARG A 82 5.40 2.54 -18.91
N ASN A 83 5.71 1.73 -19.91
CA ASN A 83 4.76 1.27 -20.93
C ASN A 83 4.61 -0.26 -21.02
N ASP A 84 5.31 -0.97 -20.15
CA ASP A 84 5.48 -2.42 -20.14
C ASP A 84 5.10 -3.04 -18.79
N LEU A 85 4.24 -2.35 -18.01
CA LEU A 85 3.78 -2.84 -16.71
C LEU A 85 3.00 -4.16 -16.81
N PHE A 86 2.35 -4.41 -17.96
CA PHE A 86 1.66 -5.67 -18.25
C PHE A 86 2.62 -6.84 -18.52
N ASP A 87 3.91 -6.58 -18.76
CA ASP A 87 4.92 -7.63 -18.99
C ASP A 87 5.40 -8.25 -17.67
N PHE A 88 5.03 -7.67 -16.53
CA PHE A 88 5.36 -8.17 -15.20
C PHE A 88 4.17 -8.90 -14.58
N ASN A 89 4.43 -10.04 -13.94
CA ASN A 89 3.42 -10.77 -13.17
C ASN A 89 2.99 -9.98 -11.92
N ALA A 90 3.94 -9.29 -11.29
CA ALA A 90 3.68 -8.48 -10.11
C ALA A 90 4.68 -7.33 -9.92
N ILE A 91 4.22 -6.29 -9.21
CA ILE A 91 5.06 -5.21 -8.68
C ILE A 91 5.32 -5.49 -7.20
N ILE A 92 6.59 -5.60 -6.81
CA ILE A 92 7.02 -5.89 -5.44
C ILE A 92 7.55 -4.63 -4.79
N ILE A 93 7.08 -4.36 -3.57
CA ILE A 93 7.41 -3.19 -2.77
C ILE A 93 8.28 -3.62 -1.59
N VAL A 94 9.57 -3.30 -1.64
CA VAL A 94 10.53 -3.53 -0.56
C VAL A 94 10.63 -2.26 0.29
N SER A 95 9.63 -2.05 1.15
CA SER A 95 9.46 -0.84 1.97
C SER A 95 8.38 -1.05 3.06
N GLY A 96 7.66 0.02 3.42
CA GLY A 96 6.38 -0.01 4.13
C GLY A 96 5.26 0.61 3.29
N ASP A 97 4.12 0.92 3.94
CA ASP A 97 2.87 1.35 3.26
C ASP A 97 3.02 2.60 2.37
N GLY A 98 3.95 3.52 2.71
CA GLY A 98 4.15 4.75 1.94
C GLY A 98 4.63 4.52 0.50
N LEU A 99 5.46 3.50 0.24
CA LEU A 99 5.98 3.27 -1.12
C LEU A 99 4.93 2.64 -2.03
N ILE A 100 4.11 1.72 -1.50
CA ILE A 100 2.99 1.17 -2.27
C ILE A 100 1.91 2.23 -2.52
N PHE A 101 1.73 3.18 -1.59
CA PHE A 101 0.88 4.35 -1.79
C PHE A 101 1.34 5.20 -2.98
N GLU A 102 2.65 5.47 -3.11
CA GLU A 102 3.20 6.19 -4.26
C GLU A 102 2.94 5.43 -5.58
N VAL A 103 3.18 4.12 -5.60
CA VAL A 103 2.99 3.28 -6.79
C VAL A 103 1.52 3.24 -7.22
N ILE A 104 0.59 2.95 -6.30
CA ILE A 104 -0.85 2.88 -6.60
C ILE A 104 -1.35 4.23 -7.15
N ASN A 105 -0.99 5.33 -6.49
CA ASN A 105 -1.40 6.66 -6.94
C ASN A 105 -0.74 7.08 -8.25
N GLY A 106 0.46 6.59 -8.55
CA GLY A 106 1.08 6.77 -9.86
C GLY A 106 0.35 6.01 -10.96
N ILE A 107 -0.08 4.78 -10.67
CA ILE A 107 -0.88 3.96 -11.61
C ILE A 107 -2.22 4.62 -11.90
N LEU A 108 -2.91 5.13 -10.87
CA LEU A 108 -4.22 5.79 -11.01
C LEU A 108 -4.15 7.15 -11.75
N GLU A 109 -2.97 7.73 -11.90
CA GLU A 109 -2.76 8.92 -12.75
C GLU A 109 -2.54 8.58 -14.23
N ARG A 110 -2.51 7.29 -14.59
CA ARG A 110 -2.39 6.83 -15.98
C ARG A 110 -3.76 6.56 -16.60
N SER A 111 -3.83 6.65 -17.93
CA SER A 111 -5.06 6.34 -18.68
C SER A 111 -5.45 4.85 -18.64
N ASP A 112 -4.48 3.96 -18.47
CA ASP A 112 -4.63 2.49 -18.39
C ASP A 112 -4.59 1.97 -16.94
N GLY A 113 -4.66 2.87 -15.95
CA GLY A 113 -4.45 2.55 -14.53
C GLY A 113 -5.40 1.49 -13.98
N GLU A 114 -6.68 1.55 -14.36
CA GLU A 114 -7.68 0.56 -13.92
C GLU A 114 -7.35 -0.86 -14.42
N GLU A 115 -6.91 -0.99 -15.68
CA GLU A 115 -6.54 -2.29 -16.22
C GLU A 115 -5.30 -2.85 -15.53
N ILE A 116 -4.33 -1.99 -15.21
CA ILE A 116 -3.13 -2.37 -14.45
C ILE A 116 -3.53 -2.89 -13.07
N LEU A 117 -4.36 -2.16 -12.33
CA LEU A 117 -4.79 -2.58 -10.98
C LEU A 117 -5.59 -3.88 -10.97
N LYS A 118 -6.27 -4.24 -12.07
CA LYS A 118 -7.02 -5.49 -12.20
C LYS A 118 -6.15 -6.69 -12.60
N LYS A 119 -5.07 -6.46 -13.36
CA LYS A 119 -4.28 -7.54 -13.99
C LYS A 119 -2.94 -7.79 -13.30
N VAL A 120 -2.29 -6.73 -12.80
CA VAL A 120 -0.95 -6.78 -12.20
C VAL A 120 -1.07 -6.94 -10.69
N ALA A 121 -0.45 -7.98 -10.14
CA ALA A 121 -0.44 -8.22 -8.70
C ALA A 121 0.53 -7.29 -7.97
N PHE A 122 0.30 -7.09 -6.66
CA PHE A 122 1.21 -6.35 -5.79
C PHE A 122 1.70 -7.24 -4.65
N GLY A 123 3.00 -7.19 -4.37
CA GLY A 123 3.61 -7.88 -3.24
C GLY A 123 4.35 -6.92 -2.33
N ILE A 124 4.43 -7.23 -1.04
CA ILE A 124 5.07 -6.37 -0.03
C ILE A 124 6.14 -7.17 0.71
N VAL A 125 7.36 -6.64 0.73
CA VAL A 125 8.48 -7.12 1.52
C VAL A 125 8.70 -6.09 2.64
N PRO A 126 8.36 -6.41 3.90
CA PRO A 126 8.37 -5.43 4.97
C PRO A 126 9.79 -5.09 5.41
N THR A 127 10.18 -3.82 5.37
CA THR A 127 11.53 -3.36 5.79
C THR A 127 11.53 -2.50 7.07
N GLY A 128 10.37 -2.34 7.72
CA GLY A 128 10.18 -1.44 8.85
C GLY A 128 8.96 -1.79 9.70
N SER A 129 8.51 -0.82 10.49
CA SER A 129 7.42 -1.01 11.47
C SER A 129 6.02 -0.66 10.97
N GLY A 130 5.90 0.17 9.93
CA GLY A 130 4.62 0.54 9.30
C GLY A 130 4.33 -0.34 8.10
N ASN A 131 3.65 -1.47 8.36
CA ASN A 131 3.23 -2.46 7.35
C ASN A 131 1.78 -2.89 7.61
N GLY A 132 0.88 -1.93 7.75
CA GLY A 132 -0.53 -2.17 8.05
C GLY A 132 -1.24 -2.95 6.94
N LEU A 133 -0.91 -2.68 5.67
CA LEU A 133 -1.48 -3.40 4.54
C LEU A 133 -1.11 -4.89 4.57
N LEU A 134 0.18 -5.19 4.69
CA LEU A 134 0.66 -6.57 4.76
C LEU A 134 0.12 -7.30 6.01
N ALA A 135 0.07 -6.62 7.15
CA ALA A 135 -0.51 -7.18 8.38
C ALA A 135 -1.99 -7.54 8.21
N SER A 136 -2.76 -6.68 7.53
CA SER A 136 -4.17 -6.94 7.23
C SER A 136 -4.36 -8.12 6.27
N VAL A 137 -3.52 -8.21 5.22
CA VAL A 137 -3.52 -9.36 4.30
C VAL A 137 -3.21 -10.65 5.07
N PHE A 138 -2.19 -10.63 5.92
CA PHE A 138 -1.80 -11.80 6.69
C PHE A 138 -2.89 -12.19 7.70
N HIS A 139 -3.53 -11.22 8.35
CA HIS A 139 -4.66 -11.47 9.23
C HIS A 139 -5.81 -12.18 8.50
N ALA A 140 -6.23 -11.66 7.33
CA ALA A 140 -7.30 -12.25 6.51
C ALA A 140 -6.97 -13.66 6.01
N ARG A 141 -5.68 -14.02 5.96
CA ARG A 141 -5.17 -15.31 5.50
C ARG A 141 -4.73 -16.25 6.64
N ASN A 142 -4.95 -15.86 7.90
CA ASN A 142 -4.50 -16.58 9.08
C ASN A 142 -2.98 -16.86 9.08
N LEU A 143 -2.19 -15.90 8.60
CA LEU A 143 -0.73 -15.96 8.54
C LEU A 143 -0.08 -15.24 9.74
N PRO A 144 1.20 -15.55 10.07
CA PRO A 144 1.89 -14.97 11.22
C PRO A 144 2.08 -13.46 11.09
N GLN A 145 1.57 -12.67 12.03
CA GLN A 145 1.69 -11.21 12.02
C GLN A 145 2.82 -10.67 12.92
N SER A 146 3.42 -11.54 13.74
CA SER A 146 4.54 -11.20 14.62
C SER A 146 5.88 -11.54 13.97
N LEU A 147 6.89 -10.72 14.23
CA LEU A 147 8.27 -11.03 13.85
C LEU A 147 8.83 -12.22 14.66
N PRO A 148 9.77 -13.00 14.09
CA PRO A 148 10.32 -12.88 12.74
C PRO A 148 9.43 -13.50 11.65
N GLY A 149 8.42 -14.31 12.03
CA GLY A 149 7.53 -15.03 11.11
C GLY A 149 6.87 -14.11 10.07
N PHE A 150 6.49 -12.90 10.46
CA PHE A 150 5.91 -11.90 9.56
C PHE A 150 6.79 -11.61 8.33
N ALA A 151 8.08 -11.35 8.55
CA ALA A 151 9.00 -11.02 7.45
C ALA A 151 9.38 -12.26 6.63
N THR A 152 9.73 -13.37 7.29
CA THR A 152 10.20 -14.59 6.60
C THR A 152 9.09 -15.24 5.76
N THR A 153 7.83 -15.18 6.21
CA THR A 153 6.67 -15.60 5.42
C THR A 153 6.49 -14.69 4.21
N ALA A 154 6.56 -13.37 4.36
CA ALA A 154 6.47 -12.44 3.23
C ALA A 154 7.54 -12.72 2.17
N TYR A 155 8.79 -12.93 2.60
CA TYR A 155 9.90 -13.21 1.68
C TYR A 155 9.68 -14.49 0.87
N SER A 156 9.08 -15.50 1.50
CA SER A 156 8.83 -16.80 0.85
C SER A 156 7.68 -16.71 -0.15
N ILE A 157 6.62 -15.95 0.16
CA ILE A 157 5.46 -15.76 -0.72
C ILE A 157 5.86 -15.10 -2.04
N ILE A 158 6.75 -14.10 -2.03
CA ILE A 158 7.16 -13.40 -3.27
C ILE A 158 7.78 -14.36 -4.30
N SER A 159 8.45 -15.41 -3.83
CA SER A 159 9.08 -16.43 -4.69
C SER A 159 8.23 -17.68 -4.93
N ASP A 160 7.02 -17.76 -4.36
CA ASP A 160 6.18 -18.95 -4.47
C ASP A 160 5.41 -18.96 -5.80
N LEU A 161 5.65 -19.97 -6.64
CA LEU A 161 4.95 -20.12 -7.92
C LEU A 161 3.45 -20.38 -7.77
N GLN A 162 2.99 -20.73 -6.57
CA GLN A 162 1.57 -20.88 -6.23
C GLN A 162 0.98 -19.64 -5.54
N ALA A 163 1.72 -18.52 -5.52
CA ALA A 163 1.23 -17.27 -4.95
C ALA A 163 -0.07 -16.82 -5.62
N ASN A 164 -1.02 -16.38 -4.79
CA ASN A 164 -2.30 -15.81 -5.22
C ASN A 164 -2.38 -14.35 -4.79
N ALA A 165 -2.86 -13.51 -5.70
CA ALA A 165 -3.20 -12.13 -5.42
C ALA A 165 -4.66 -12.06 -4.94
N PHE A 166 -4.87 -11.24 -3.91
CA PHE A 166 -6.19 -11.00 -3.36
C PHE A 166 -6.60 -9.54 -3.65
N PRO A 167 -7.83 -9.32 -4.10
CA PRO A 167 -8.37 -7.99 -4.28
C PRO A 167 -8.38 -7.23 -2.95
N ILE A 168 -8.19 -5.91 -3.03
CA ILE A 168 -8.25 -4.96 -1.92
C ILE A 168 -9.00 -3.72 -2.43
N ASN A 169 -9.94 -3.21 -1.65
CA ASN A 169 -10.66 -1.99 -2.01
C ASN A 169 -9.80 -0.74 -1.78
N LEU A 170 -9.94 0.22 -2.70
CA LEU A 170 -9.34 1.54 -2.58
C LEU A 170 -10.40 2.57 -2.20
N THR A 171 -10.02 3.44 -1.28
CA THR A 171 -10.75 4.60 -0.83
C THR A 171 -10.31 5.81 -1.62
N HIS A 172 -11.21 6.42 -2.40
CA HIS A 172 -10.92 7.69 -3.06
C HIS A 172 -11.05 8.87 -2.06
N ILE A 173 -10.01 9.68 -2.01
CA ILE A 173 -9.92 10.90 -1.21
C ILE A 173 -9.91 12.08 -2.17
N GLU A 174 -10.82 13.01 -1.95
CA GLU A 174 -10.88 14.27 -2.67
C GLU A 174 -10.72 15.41 -1.66
N THR A 175 -9.74 16.27 -1.91
CA THR A 175 -9.53 17.54 -1.21
C THR A 175 -9.75 18.69 -2.18
N ASP A 176 -9.69 19.94 -1.71
CA ASP A 176 -9.84 21.12 -2.59
C ASP A 176 -8.73 21.21 -3.67
N SER A 177 -7.61 20.53 -3.47
CA SER A 177 -6.43 20.61 -4.35
C SER A 177 -6.04 19.30 -5.02
N GLU A 178 -6.42 18.14 -4.48
CA GLU A 178 -5.86 16.85 -4.86
C GLU A 178 -6.87 15.70 -4.77
N HIS A 179 -6.68 14.72 -5.65
CA HIS A 179 -7.33 13.42 -5.62
C HIS A 179 -6.30 12.32 -5.37
N CYS A 180 -6.60 11.37 -4.48
CA CYS A 180 -5.75 10.20 -4.26
C CYS A 180 -6.53 8.96 -3.81
N ALA A 181 -5.93 7.79 -3.95
CA ALA A 181 -6.39 6.54 -3.35
C ALA A 181 -5.67 6.30 -2.03
N SER A 182 -6.43 5.93 -1.00
CA SER A 182 -5.94 5.27 0.20
C SER A 182 -6.42 3.83 0.23
N PHE A 183 -5.64 2.94 0.83
CA PHE A 183 -6.00 1.54 1.07
C PHE A 183 -5.97 1.17 2.57
N LEU A 184 -5.51 2.10 3.42
CA LEU A 184 -5.17 1.81 4.81
C LEU A 184 -6.02 2.66 5.75
N SER A 185 -5.64 3.93 5.89
CA SER A 185 -6.28 4.84 6.83
C SER A 185 -6.19 6.30 6.39
N ILE A 186 -7.04 7.12 7.01
CA ILE A 186 -7.05 8.58 6.90
C ILE A 186 -7.20 9.11 8.33
N GLY A 187 -6.25 9.93 8.77
CA GLY A 187 -6.24 10.46 10.13
C GLY A 187 -6.32 11.99 10.16
N TRP A 188 -7.04 12.51 11.15
CA TRP A 188 -7.07 13.91 11.50
C TRP A 188 -7.10 14.09 13.02
N GLY A 189 -6.42 15.13 13.50
CA GLY A 189 -6.30 15.41 14.93
C GLY A 189 -5.26 14.53 15.62
N LEU A 190 -5.56 14.07 16.84
CA LEU A 190 -4.59 13.44 17.75
C LEU A 190 -3.75 12.32 17.13
N LEU A 191 -4.37 11.38 16.40
CA LEU A 191 -3.61 10.26 15.80
C LEU A 191 -2.65 10.75 14.70
N ALA A 192 -3.11 11.66 13.83
CA ALA A 192 -2.25 12.24 12.79
C ALA A 192 -1.08 13.05 13.40
N ASP A 193 -1.35 13.78 14.48
CA ASP A 193 -0.33 14.52 15.21
C ASP A 193 0.72 13.58 15.84
N ILE A 194 0.30 12.45 16.41
CA ILE A 194 1.21 11.43 16.92
C ILE A 194 2.06 10.85 15.78
N ASP A 195 1.44 10.54 14.64
CA ASP A 195 2.14 10.01 13.47
C ASP A 195 3.22 10.99 12.99
N ILE A 196 2.86 12.24 12.74
CA ILE A 196 3.76 13.30 12.22
C ILE A 196 4.85 13.63 13.23
N GLU A 197 4.50 13.90 14.49
CA GLU A 197 5.47 14.41 15.45
C GLU A 197 6.44 13.34 15.95
N SER A 198 6.03 12.07 15.97
CA SER A 198 6.89 10.97 16.41
C SER A 198 7.95 10.58 15.37
N GLU A 199 7.85 11.07 14.13
CA GLU A 199 8.83 10.84 13.06
C GLU A 199 10.24 11.21 13.45
N ARG A 200 10.40 12.28 14.23
CA ARG A 200 11.72 12.73 14.74
C ARG A 200 12.43 11.66 15.58
N TYR A 201 11.70 10.69 16.14
CA TYR A 201 12.24 9.60 16.95
C TYR A 201 12.37 8.27 16.19
N ARG A 202 12.01 8.22 14.90
CA ARG A 202 11.97 6.98 14.10
C ARG A 202 13.27 6.18 14.14
N LYS A 203 14.41 6.84 13.95
CA LYS A 203 15.74 6.18 13.91
C LYS A 203 16.14 5.53 15.23
N ILE A 204 15.70 6.08 16.37
CA ILE A 204 16.14 5.65 17.70
C ILE A 204 15.13 4.67 18.32
N LEU A 205 13.83 4.93 18.17
CA LEU A 205 12.78 4.19 18.86
C LEU A 205 11.99 3.22 17.97
N GLY A 206 12.15 3.27 16.65
CA GLY A 206 11.38 2.43 15.73
C GLY A 206 9.87 2.58 15.98
N SER A 207 9.14 1.48 16.19
CA SER A 207 7.70 1.49 16.50
C SER A 207 7.36 2.18 17.83
N SER A 208 8.23 2.12 18.83
CA SER A 208 7.97 2.67 20.17
C SER A 208 7.83 4.19 20.16
N ARG A 209 8.22 4.86 19.06
CA ARG A 209 8.00 6.29 18.84
C ARG A 209 6.54 6.70 18.98
N PHE A 210 5.59 5.84 18.60
CA PHE A 210 4.17 6.14 18.66
C PHE A 210 3.68 6.19 20.11
N VAL A 211 4.15 5.26 20.96
CA VAL A 211 3.84 5.24 22.40
C VAL A 211 4.40 6.48 23.08
N LEU A 212 5.64 6.88 22.76
CA LEU A 212 6.22 8.12 23.27
C LEU A 212 5.46 9.35 22.78
N GLY A 213 5.12 9.41 21.48
CA GLY A 213 4.35 10.50 20.89
C GLY A 213 2.97 10.64 21.54
N ALA A 214 2.28 9.53 21.76
CA ALA A 214 1.01 9.48 22.49
C ALA A 214 1.15 10.05 23.91
N PHE A 215 2.16 9.62 24.66
CA PHE A 215 2.40 10.13 26.01
C PHE A 215 2.66 11.64 26.03
N ILE A 216 3.54 12.13 25.15
CA ILE A 216 3.88 13.56 25.03
C ILE A 216 2.63 14.38 24.69
N ARG A 217 1.82 13.90 23.74
CA ARG A 217 0.60 14.59 23.34
C ARG A 217 -0.42 14.60 24.47
N VAL A 218 -0.76 13.46 25.04
CA VAL A 218 -1.87 13.38 26.00
C VAL A 218 -1.53 14.12 27.30
N PHE A 219 -0.33 13.94 27.85
CA PHE A 219 0.02 14.56 29.13
C PHE A 219 0.64 15.95 28.99
N GLY A 220 1.49 16.17 27.99
CA GLY A 220 2.21 17.42 27.81
C GLY A 220 1.43 18.50 27.05
N SER A 221 0.85 18.16 25.89
CA SER A 221 0.29 19.15 24.96
C SER A 221 -0.94 18.64 24.18
N LEU A 222 -1.99 18.26 24.90
CA LEU A 222 -3.19 17.71 24.27
C LEU A 222 -3.93 18.81 23.54
N ARG A 223 -3.95 18.71 22.20
CA ARG A 223 -4.71 19.59 21.32
C ARG A 223 -6.10 19.03 21.06
N THR A 224 -7.00 19.95 20.77
CA THR A 224 -8.36 19.70 20.30
C THR A 224 -8.56 20.47 19.01
N TYR A 225 -9.55 20.06 18.23
CA TYR A 225 -9.70 20.54 16.86
C TYR A 225 -11.18 20.84 16.60
N GLN A 226 -11.48 22.11 16.34
CA GLN A 226 -12.80 22.50 15.85
C GLN A 226 -12.95 21.99 14.42
N GLY A 227 -14.07 21.33 14.13
CA GLY A 227 -14.30 20.78 12.80
C GLY A 227 -15.74 20.41 12.54
N ARG A 228 -16.03 20.17 11.26
CA ARG A 228 -17.30 19.62 10.81
C ARG A 228 -17.06 18.30 10.09
N LEU A 229 -17.66 17.25 10.64
CA LEU A 229 -17.65 15.89 10.11
C LEU A 229 -19.04 15.59 9.54
N SER A 230 -19.09 15.10 8.30
CA SER A 230 -20.35 14.67 7.67
C SER A 230 -20.16 13.29 7.06
N PHE A 231 -21.09 12.38 7.33
CA PHE A 231 -21.03 11.00 6.85
C PHE A 231 -22.43 10.40 6.64
N HIS A 232 -22.50 9.37 5.82
CA HIS A 232 -23.71 8.62 5.53
C HIS A 232 -23.50 7.15 5.87
N GLU A 233 -24.29 6.62 6.80
CA GLU A 233 -24.13 5.23 7.25
C GLU A 233 -24.43 4.23 6.13
N ALA A 234 -23.69 3.13 6.15
CA ALA A 234 -23.87 2.08 5.18
C ALA A 234 -25.16 1.30 5.43
N GLY A 235 -26.05 1.29 4.43
CA GLY A 235 -27.14 0.32 4.34
C GLY A 235 -26.65 -1.13 4.21
N PRO A 236 -27.56 -2.12 4.18
CA PRO A 236 -27.22 -3.55 4.08
C PRO A 236 -26.25 -3.82 2.93
N SER A 237 -25.24 -4.65 3.19
CA SER A 237 -24.19 -4.98 2.22
C SER A 237 -24.38 -6.42 1.76
N GLU A 238 -24.27 -6.63 0.45
CA GLU A 238 -24.08 -7.96 -0.10
C GLU A 238 -22.59 -8.31 0.00
N THR A 239 -22.28 -9.43 0.65
CA THR A 239 -20.90 -9.91 0.70
C THR A 239 -20.49 -10.43 -0.67
N ILE A 240 -19.92 -9.58 -1.50
CA ILE A 240 -19.20 -10.01 -2.69
C ILE A 240 -17.81 -10.45 -2.23
N GLN A 241 -17.48 -11.73 -2.41
CA GLN A 241 -16.10 -12.19 -2.27
C GLN A 241 -15.47 -12.14 -3.67
N PRO A 242 -14.74 -11.07 -4.01
CA PRO A 242 -14.04 -11.03 -5.29
C PRO A 242 -12.96 -12.13 -5.34
N GLU A 243 -12.85 -12.77 -6.50
CA GLU A 243 -12.01 -13.94 -6.69
C GLU A 243 -10.52 -13.58 -6.64
N SER A 244 -9.73 -14.39 -5.95
CA SER A 244 -8.27 -14.33 -6.02
C SER A 244 -7.78 -14.89 -7.35
N PHE A 245 -6.63 -14.42 -7.85
CA PHE A 245 -6.01 -14.97 -9.05
C PHE A 245 -4.57 -15.42 -8.79
N SER A 246 -4.11 -16.43 -9.55
CA SER A 246 -2.73 -16.90 -9.49
C SER A 246 -1.79 -15.91 -10.14
N VAL A 247 -0.69 -15.55 -9.47
CA VAL A 247 0.29 -14.57 -9.97
C VAL A 247 1.09 -15.11 -11.18
N TYR A 248 1.45 -16.39 -11.15
CA TYR A 248 2.35 -17.00 -12.13
C TYR A 248 1.65 -17.94 -13.13
N ASN A 249 0.44 -18.43 -12.80
CA ASN A 249 -0.36 -19.26 -13.71
C ASN A 249 -1.38 -18.44 -14.52
N GLN A 250 -1.14 -17.15 -14.72
CA GLN A 250 -1.87 -16.38 -15.72
C GLN A 250 -1.49 -16.92 -17.10
N SER A 251 -2.11 -18.04 -17.51
CA SER A 251 -2.13 -18.46 -18.92
C SER A 251 -2.56 -17.21 -19.68
N ASN A 252 -1.66 -16.65 -20.53
CA ASN A 252 -1.90 -15.49 -21.39
C ASN A 252 -3.40 -15.23 -21.49
N VAL A 253 -3.90 -14.29 -20.67
CA VAL A 253 -5.33 -13.96 -20.67
C VAL A 253 -5.62 -13.67 -22.12
N VAL A 254 -6.38 -14.56 -22.75
CA VAL A 254 -6.73 -14.46 -24.16
C VAL A 254 -7.27 -13.05 -24.30
N ILE A 255 -6.57 -12.23 -25.07
CA ILE A 255 -7.08 -10.97 -25.58
C ILE A 255 -8.29 -11.39 -26.40
N THR A 256 -9.44 -11.48 -25.75
CA THR A 256 -10.70 -11.59 -26.45
C THR A 256 -10.92 -10.19 -26.98
N ASP A 257 -10.70 -10.04 -28.29
CA ASP A 257 -11.01 -8.88 -29.11
C ASP A 257 -12.53 -8.56 -29.05
N GLN A 258 -13.02 -8.18 -27.87
CA GLN A 258 -14.36 -7.63 -27.67
C GLN A 258 -14.29 -6.39 -26.78
N CYS A 259 -13.42 -5.46 -27.16
CA CYS A 259 -13.64 -4.03 -26.91
C CYS A 259 -13.58 -3.30 -28.25
N PRO A 260 -14.60 -2.50 -28.62
CA PRO A 260 -14.66 -1.89 -29.94
C PRO A 260 -13.55 -0.86 -30.14
N SER A 261 -12.62 -1.21 -31.03
CA SER A 261 -11.68 -0.33 -31.74
C SER A 261 -10.74 0.53 -30.89
N TYR A 262 -9.61 -0.06 -30.48
CA TYR A 262 -8.35 0.69 -30.43
C TYR A 262 -7.87 0.93 -31.87
N ARG A 263 -8.45 1.95 -32.53
CA ARG A 263 -7.84 2.50 -33.76
C ARG A 263 -6.60 3.27 -33.34
N SER A 264 -5.47 2.87 -33.92
CA SER A 264 -4.19 3.55 -33.78
C SER A 264 -4.31 5.04 -34.14
N HIS A 265 -4.46 5.92 -33.15
CA HIS A 265 -4.22 7.35 -33.33
C HIS A 265 -2.73 7.62 -33.14
N LYS A 266 -1.95 7.26 -34.18
CA LYS A 266 -0.52 7.58 -34.28
C LYS A 266 -0.27 8.96 -34.92
N SER A 267 -1.19 9.91 -34.78
CA SER A 267 -1.06 11.23 -35.43
C SER A 267 -1.77 12.36 -34.68
N THR A 268 -1.47 12.59 -33.41
CA THR A 268 -1.63 13.93 -32.78
C THR A 268 -0.79 14.11 -31.50
N ILE A 269 0.38 13.48 -31.42
CA ILE A 269 1.39 13.84 -30.41
C ILE A 269 2.27 14.90 -31.05
N ASP A 270 1.77 16.14 -31.14
CA ASP A 270 2.59 17.32 -31.44
C ASP A 270 1.93 18.67 -31.06
N SER A 271 0.71 18.68 -30.49
CA SER A 271 0.03 19.95 -30.14
C SER A 271 -0.35 20.16 -28.68
N LEU A 272 0.05 19.28 -27.75
CA LEU A 272 -0.23 19.45 -26.30
C LEU A 272 1.00 19.77 -25.44
N ALA A 273 2.14 20.03 -26.07
CA ALA A 273 3.33 20.56 -25.40
C ALA A 273 3.22 22.08 -25.17
N SER A 274 2.14 22.57 -24.55
CA SER A 274 2.08 23.94 -24.00
C SER A 274 0.82 24.19 -23.15
N THR A 275 0.66 23.48 -22.03
CA THR A 275 -0.20 24.01 -20.94
C THR A 275 0.34 23.59 -19.59
N LYS A 276 0.94 24.57 -18.90
CA LYS A 276 1.19 24.53 -17.46
C LYS A 276 -0.15 24.47 -16.72
N SER A 277 -0.19 23.73 -15.61
CA SER A 277 -1.32 23.46 -14.69
C SER A 277 -2.12 22.19 -15.01
N SER A 278 -1.59 21.03 -14.60
CA SER A 278 -2.35 19.78 -14.51
C SER A 278 -3.18 19.79 -13.21
N LYS A 279 -4.37 20.40 -13.22
CA LYS A 279 -5.41 19.96 -12.29
C LYS A 279 -5.75 18.52 -12.71
N GLN A 280 -5.51 17.54 -11.82
CA GLN A 280 -5.85 16.14 -12.05
C GLN A 280 -7.32 16.03 -12.49
N ASN A 281 -7.62 15.18 -13.48
CA ASN A 281 -8.97 15.07 -14.04
C ASN A 281 -9.92 14.35 -13.04
N PRO A 282 -10.87 15.06 -12.38
CA PRO A 282 -11.73 14.47 -11.35
C PRO A 282 -12.66 13.37 -11.90
N MET A 283 -12.92 13.38 -13.21
CA MET A 283 -13.79 12.41 -13.89
C MET A 283 -13.24 10.98 -13.83
N LEU A 284 -11.91 10.83 -13.86
CA LEU A 284 -11.27 9.50 -13.91
C LEU A 284 -11.41 8.73 -12.59
N TRP A 285 -11.54 9.44 -11.46
CA TRP A 285 -11.79 8.82 -10.15
C TRP A 285 -13.25 8.43 -9.96
N ARG A 286 -14.17 9.25 -10.49
CA ARG A 286 -15.61 9.14 -10.23
C ARG A 286 -16.31 8.03 -10.99
N GLN A 287 -15.80 7.66 -12.16
CA GLN A 287 -16.30 6.50 -12.91
C GLN A 287 -16.21 5.18 -12.12
N HIS A 288 -15.40 5.14 -11.05
CA HIS A 288 -15.20 3.95 -10.22
C HIS A 288 -16.02 3.95 -8.90
N HIS A 289 -16.84 4.98 -8.65
CA HIS A 289 -17.64 5.04 -7.43
C HIS A 289 -18.88 4.15 -7.52
N LYS A 290 -19.05 3.23 -6.56
CA LYS A 290 -20.36 2.59 -6.29
C LYS A 290 -21.20 3.52 -5.43
N GLY A 291 -21.84 4.51 -6.04
CA GLY A 291 -22.78 5.43 -5.39
C GLY A 291 -22.54 6.90 -5.71
N GLU A 292 -23.61 7.70 -5.64
CA GLU A 292 -23.59 9.15 -5.88
C GLU A 292 -23.14 9.88 -4.61
N ALA A 293 -21.84 9.86 -4.34
CA ALA A 293 -21.27 10.75 -3.35
C ALA A 293 -21.30 12.20 -3.89
N PRO A 294 -21.92 13.18 -3.19
CA PRO A 294 -22.08 14.55 -3.67
C PRO A 294 -20.71 15.23 -3.89
N LEU A 295 -20.59 16.21 -4.81
CA LEU A 295 -19.37 17.02 -4.97
C LEU A 295 -18.99 17.72 -3.66
N LEU A 296 -17.71 18.08 -3.49
CA LEU A 296 -17.26 18.90 -2.36
C LEU A 296 -18.03 20.22 -2.33
N GLU A 297 -18.37 20.75 -3.49
CA GLU A 297 -19.12 22.00 -3.69
C GLU A 297 -20.63 21.83 -3.50
N ASP A 298 -21.17 20.60 -3.59
CA ASP A 298 -22.59 20.35 -3.48
C ASP A 298 -23.09 20.47 -2.04
N SER A 299 -24.37 20.82 -1.90
CA SER A 299 -25.10 20.69 -0.64
C SER A 299 -25.22 19.21 -0.25
N LEU A 300 -25.00 18.91 1.04
CA LEU A 300 -25.16 17.55 1.56
C LEU A 300 -26.63 17.11 1.53
N PRO A 301 -26.93 15.86 1.12
CA PRO A 301 -28.26 15.28 1.23
C PRO A 301 -28.77 15.27 2.68
N ILE A 302 -30.10 15.35 2.85
CA ILE A 302 -30.77 15.47 4.17
C ILE A 302 -30.52 14.25 5.08
N ASN A 303 -30.27 13.07 4.50
CA ASN A 303 -30.05 11.82 5.23
C ASN A 303 -28.61 11.64 5.76
N TRP A 304 -27.75 12.66 5.63
CA TRP A 304 -26.39 12.62 6.17
C TRP A 304 -26.36 13.05 7.63
N THR A 305 -25.57 12.33 8.42
CA THR A 305 -25.25 12.75 9.79
C THR A 305 -24.20 13.85 9.71
N VAL A 306 -24.45 14.96 10.42
CA VAL A 306 -23.53 16.10 10.51
C VAL A 306 -23.20 16.35 11.97
N ILE A 307 -21.91 16.42 12.27
CA ILE A 307 -21.36 16.74 13.59
C ILE A 307 -20.44 17.93 13.44
N GLU A 308 -20.73 19.00 14.17
CA GLU A 308 -19.88 20.19 14.24
C GLU A 308 -19.58 20.45 15.71
N ASP A 309 -18.33 20.20 16.11
CA ASP A 309 -17.93 20.17 17.51
C ASP A 309 -16.40 20.25 17.66
N GLU A 310 -15.94 20.20 18.91
CA GLU A 310 -14.55 20.08 19.28
C GLU A 310 -14.12 18.60 19.33
N PHE A 311 -13.29 18.19 18.37
CA PHE A 311 -12.79 16.83 18.24
C PHE A 311 -11.44 16.64 18.96
N LEU A 312 -11.19 15.42 19.42
CA LEU A 312 -9.86 14.91 19.69
C LEU A 312 -9.23 14.35 18.41
N PHE A 313 -10.00 13.56 17.66
CA PHE A 313 -9.57 13.00 16.37
C PHE A 313 -10.76 12.55 15.54
N VAL A 314 -10.49 12.40 14.24
CA VAL A 314 -11.26 11.60 13.29
C VAL A 314 -10.28 10.62 12.64
N TYR A 315 -10.64 9.34 12.57
CA TYR A 315 -9.79 8.32 12.00
C TYR A 315 -10.63 7.34 11.20
N ILE A 316 -10.18 7.06 9.98
CA ILE A 316 -10.90 6.21 9.03
C ILE A 316 -9.97 5.08 8.67
N THR A 317 -10.52 3.87 8.58
CA THR A 317 -9.77 2.67 8.21
C THR A 317 -10.56 1.84 7.21
N SER A 318 -9.86 1.32 6.20
CA SER A 318 -10.42 0.45 5.17
C SER A 318 -10.09 -1.03 5.38
N ILE A 319 -9.10 -1.32 6.22
CA ILE A 319 -8.61 -2.66 6.52
C ILE A 319 -8.35 -2.81 8.03
N SER A 320 -8.10 -4.04 8.48
CA SER A 320 -8.07 -4.35 9.91
C SER A 320 -6.89 -3.78 10.67
N HIS A 321 -5.69 -3.80 10.09
CA HIS A 321 -4.45 -3.44 10.78
C HIS A 321 -3.86 -2.14 10.24
N ILE A 322 -3.44 -1.25 11.15
CA ILE A 322 -2.66 -0.05 10.80
C ILE A 322 -1.15 -0.28 10.91
N SER A 323 -0.75 -1.35 11.61
CA SER A 323 0.61 -1.90 11.59
C SER A 323 0.58 -3.35 12.11
N PRO A 324 1.68 -4.11 12.01
CA PRO A 324 1.78 -5.42 12.66
C PRO A 324 1.48 -5.29 14.16
N GLY A 325 0.55 -6.10 14.66
CA GLY A 325 0.11 -6.08 16.06
C GLY A 325 -0.80 -4.91 16.46
N ASN A 326 -1.25 -4.06 15.52
CA ASN A 326 -2.22 -3.00 15.80
C ASN A 326 -3.48 -3.21 14.97
N ASN A 327 -4.41 -4.00 15.52
CA ASN A 327 -5.70 -4.32 14.92
C ASN A 327 -6.72 -3.20 15.21
N TYR A 328 -6.69 -2.14 14.42
CA TYR A 328 -7.55 -0.96 14.60
C TYR A 328 -9.01 -1.23 14.23
N SER A 329 -9.25 -2.02 13.19
CA SER A 329 -10.59 -2.36 12.72
C SER A 329 -10.79 -3.88 12.65
N PRO A 330 -11.00 -4.56 13.79
CA PRO A 330 -11.09 -6.02 13.83
C PRO A 330 -12.19 -6.62 12.95
N SER A 331 -13.21 -5.83 12.61
CA SER A 331 -14.33 -6.24 11.76
C SER A 331 -14.09 -6.04 10.26
N SER A 332 -13.11 -5.23 9.87
CA SER A 332 -12.85 -4.91 8.46
C SER A 332 -12.16 -6.05 7.72
N LYS A 333 -12.62 -6.31 6.49
CA LYS A 333 -12.03 -7.23 5.52
C LYS A 333 -11.39 -6.44 4.37
N LEU A 334 -10.52 -7.12 3.61
CA LEU A 334 -9.76 -6.51 2.51
C LEU A 334 -10.64 -5.91 1.40
N CYS A 335 -11.83 -6.48 1.18
CA CYS A 335 -12.76 -6.12 0.10
C CYS A 335 -14.11 -5.64 0.62
N ASP A 336 -14.18 -5.13 1.85
CA ASP A 336 -15.44 -4.57 2.34
C ASP A 336 -15.85 -3.38 1.48
N ASP A 337 -17.11 -3.35 1.09
CA ASP A 337 -17.73 -2.19 0.42
C ASP A 337 -17.91 -0.99 1.37
N ARG A 338 -17.47 -1.13 2.62
CA ARG A 338 -17.58 -0.14 3.69
C ARG A 338 -16.21 0.20 4.25
N ILE A 339 -16.15 1.38 4.82
CA ILE A 339 -15.02 1.80 5.64
C ILE A 339 -15.48 2.10 7.07
N GLN A 340 -14.57 1.94 8.03
CA GLN A 340 -14.85 2.21 9.44
C GLN A 340 -14.39 3.63 9.81
N LEU A 341 -15.29 4.41 10.39
CA LEU A 341 -15.06 5.76 10.90
C LEU A 341 -15.07 5.67 12.41
N THR A 342 -14.01 6.16 13.01
CA THR A 342 -13.93 6.40 14.43
C THR A 342 -13.68 7.88 14.68
N TYR A 343 -14.31 8.42 15.71
CA TYR A 343 -14.05 9.78 16.15
C TYR A 343 -14.24 9.89 17.65
N ALA A 344 -13.59 10.87 18.26
CA ALA A 344 -13.79 11.19 19.67
C ALA A 344 -13.96 12.69 19.83
N LEU A 345 -14.97 13.10 20.57
CA LEU A 345 -15.21 14.49 20.91
C LEU A 345 -14.55 14.83 22.24
N LYS A 346 -14.08 16.08 22.37
CA LYS A 346 -13.46 16.55 23.61
C LYS A 346 -14.43 16.47 24.79
N LYS A 347 -15.70 16.82 24.58
CA LYS A 347 -16.75 16.79 25.60
C LYS A 347 -17.04 15.38 26.15
N ASP A 348 -16.79 14.34 25.35
CA ASP A 348 -17.04 12.95 25.72
C ASP A 348 -15.83 12.31 26.43
N MET A 349 -14.65 12.94 26.40
CA MET A 349 -13.41 12.38 26.94
C MET A 349 -13.41 12.39 28.48
N PRO A 350 -13.40 11.23 29.16
CA PRO A 350 -13.53 11.18 30.62
C PRO A 350 -12.31 11.74 31.35
N SER A 351 -11.11 11.43 30.87
CA SER A 351 -9.84 11.91 31.41
C SER A 351 -8.68 11.66 30.45
N LYS A 352 -7.55 12.33 30.67
CA LYS A 352 -6.29 12.04 29.96
C LYS A 352 -5.83 10.59 30.16
N ILE A 353 -6.07 10.02 31.34
CA ILE A 353 -5.72 8.62 31.63
C ILE A 353 -6.58 7.67 30.81
N ALA A 354 -7.89 7.93 30.68
CA ALA A 354 -8.77 7.16 29.81
C ALA A 354 -8.33 7.24 28.34
N LEU A 355 -7.94 8.42 27.88
CA LEU A 355 -7.40 8.61 26.52
C LEU A 355 -6.10 7.83 26.29
N MET A 356 -5.20 7.79 27.26
CA MET A 356 -3.99 6.94 27.15
C MET A 356 -4.31 5.46 27.14
N LYS A 357 -5.25 5.01 27.98
CA LYS A 357 -5.70 3.60 27.97
C LYS A 357 -6.32 3.23 26.63
N PHE A 358 -7.09 4.14 26.03
CA PHE A 358 -7.60 3.98 24.67
C PHE A 358 -6.46 3.77 23.67
N LEU A 359 -5.46 4.66 23.63
CA LEU A 359 -4.33 4.55 22.70
C LEU A 359 -3.53 3.26 22.90
N ASP A 360 -3.29 2.85 24.14
CA ASP A 360 -2.59 1.61 24.48
C ASP A 360 -3.37 0.35 24.03
N SER A 361 -4.70 0.39 24.16
CA SER A 361 -5.60 -0.70 23.75
C SER A 361 -5.79 -0.86 22.24
N ILE A 362 -5.17 -0.01 21.40
CA ILE A 362 -5.15 -0.22 19.95
C ILE A 362 -4.40 -1.51 19.61
N GLY A 363 -3.30 -1.81 20.32
CA GLY A 363 -2.47 -2.99 20.06
C GLY A 363 -3.16 -4.34 20.33
N ASN A 364 -4.30 -4.34 21.02
CA ASN A 364 -5.09 -5.55 21.28
C ASN A 364 -6.52 -5.47 20.74
N GLY A 365 -6.84 -4.42 19.97
CA GLY A 365 -8.15 -4.22 19.36
C GLY A 365 -9.28 -3.86 20.33
N LYS A 366 -8.98 -3.55 21.60
CA LYS A 366 -10.01 -3.21 22.62
C LYS A 366 -10.33 -1.73 22.72
N HIS A 367 -9.62 -0.88 21.99
CA HIS A 367 -9.85 0.57 21.95
C HIS A 367 -11.28 0.96 21.54
N LEU A 368 -12.00 0.09 20.81
CA LEU A 368 -13.40 0.31 20.44
C LEU A 368 -14.38 0.06 21.60
N GLU A 369 -13.94 -0.49 22.73
CA GLU A 369 -14.75 -0.70 23.94
C GLU A 369 -14.93 0.60 24.77
N PHE A 370 -14.21 1.68 24.42
CA PHE A 370 -14.28 2.95 25.13
C PHE A 370 -15.45 3.80 24.60
N ASP A 371 -16.46 4.05 25.44
CA ASP A 371 -17.70 4.77 25.08
C ASP A 371 -17.50 6.16 24.44
N PHE A 372 -16.37 6.81 24.72
CA PHE A 372 -16.04 8.13 24.16
C PHE A 372 -15.49 8.06 22.73
N CYS A 373 -15.06 6.87 22.28
CA CYS A 373 -14.71 6.58 20.90
C CYS A 373 -15.99 6.13 20.18
N LYS A 374 -16.51 6.96 19.29
CA LYS A 374 -17.69 6.64 18.48
C LYS A 374 -17.25 5.89 17.23
N VAL A 375 -18.06 4.91 16.79
CA VAL A 375 -17.78 4.06 15.64
C VAL A 375 -18.99 4.05 14.70
N SER A 376 -18.76 4.27 13.41
CA SER A 376 -19.77 4.16 12.35
C SER A 376 -19.18 3.47 11.11
N LEU A 377 -20.00 2.71 10.38
CA LEU A 377 -19.64 2.06 9.11
C LEU A 377 -20.34 2.76 7.95
N PHE A 378 -19.66 3.00 6.83
CA PHE A 378 -20.18 3.87 5.76
C PHE A 378 -19.69 3.53 4.35
N PHE A 379 -20.46 3.98 3.35
CA PHE A 379 -20.11 4.03 1.93
C PHE A 379 -19.48 5.38 1.59
N LEU A 380 -18.55 5.42 0.63
CA LEU A 380 -17.50 6.46 0.63
C LEU A 380 -17.86 7.77 -0.10
N ARG A 381 -17.92 8.87 0.67
CA ARG A 381 -17.14 10.11 0.50
C ARG A 381 -17.18 10.88 1.81
N LEU A 382 -16.03 11.35 2.27
CA LEU A 382 -15.93 12.15 3.49
C LEU A 382 -15.63 13.61 3.11
N LYS A 383 -16.42 14.54 3.64
CA LYS A 383 -16.08 15.97 3.64
C LYS A 383 -15.57 16.34 5.02
N MET A 384 -14.27 16.57 5.16
CA MET A 384 -13.74 17.33 6.28
C MET A 384 -13.63 18.78 5.84
N VAL A 385 -14.47 19.65 6.40
CA VAL A 385 -14.28 21.08 6.22
C VAL A 385 -13.29 21.57 7.27
N TYR A 386 -12.10 21.95 6.81
CA TYR A 386 -11.10 22.59 7.66
C TYR A 386 -11.48 24.06 7.85
N CYS A 387 -12.01 24.41 9.02
CA CYS A 387 -12.08 25.81 9.44
C CYS A 387 -10.75 26.19 10.09
N SER A 388 -9.81 26.76 9.33
CA SER A 388 -8.78 27.57 9.95
C SER A 388 -9.47 28.81 10.53
N TYR A 389 -9.70 28.83 11.85
CA TYR A 389 -9.86 30.11 12.52
C TYR A 389 -8.51 30.82 12.43
N GLY A 390 -8.45 31.83 11.56
CA GLY A 390 -7.34 32.75 11.51
C GLY A 390 -7.15 33.39 12.88
N ILE A 391 -5.94 33.29 13.41
CA ILE A 391 -5.43 34.27 14.35
C ILE A 391 -4.38 35.05 13.56
N VAL A 392 -4.69 36.32 13.34
CA VAL A 392 -3.78 37.36 12.83
C VAL A 392 -2.58 37.48 13.77
#